data_AF-A0A9P8LDU3-F1
#
_entry.id   AF-A0A9P8LDU3-F1
#
_cell.length_a   1.000
_cell.length_b   1.000
_cell.length_c   1.000
_cell.angle_alpha   90.00
_cell.angle_beta   90.00
_cell.angle_gamma   90.00
#
_symmetry.space_group_name_H-M   'P 1'
#
loop_
_entity.id
_entity.type
_entity.pdbx_description
1 polymer ?
#
loop_
_entity_poly.entity_id
_entity_poly.type
_entity_poly.pdbx_seq_one_letter_code
_entity_poly.pdbx_strand_id
1 'polypeptide(L)'
;MHAPRAAVPLCTLATIPRQPEHCIEWAHVIAWEEERKNDTLDTDDPEHITWLYQKALKRATDFNISGVTYSLTQGVVKNIIPAIASTNAVIAASCCNEAFKIATNTNPYLSNYMMYSGNDGIYTYTFEHERKPDCPVCGNLTKDLQVNGDWTLGEFIDWMKDQPDTQGLKKPSFSKSGKSLYIQVPGLEEQTRPNLDKKLSELVAEGEEVVVSDRALPVDLRYNFIFKKV
;
A
#
# COMPACT_ATOMS: atom_id res chain seq x y z
N MET A 1 3.08 -3.40 12.24
CA MET A 1 3.24 -4.55 11.31
C MET A 1 1.95 -4.64 10.51
N HIS A 2 1.92 -4.06 9.30
CA HIS A 2 0.82 -4.30 8.36
C HIS A 2 1.18 -5.56 7.60
N ALA A 3 0.33 -6.60 7.65
CA ALA A 3 0.48 -7.74 6.79
C ALA A 3 -0.30 -7.43 5.50
N PRO A 4 0.35 -6.97 4.41
CA PRO A 4 -0.34 -6.81 3.14
C PRO A 4 -0.82 -8.19 2.67
N ARG A 5 -2.00 -8.24 2.05
CA ARG A 5 -2.45 -9.44 1.36
C ARG A 5 -1.47 -9.75 0.24
N ALA A 6 -1.05 -11.00 0.11
CA ALA A 6 -0.14 -11.41 -0.96
C ALA A 6 -0.82 -11.16 -2.32
N ALA A 7 -0.20 -10.32 -3.16
CA ALA A 7 -0.65 -10.13 -4.53
C ALA A 7 -0.41 -11.43 -5.32
N VAL A 8 -1.44 -11.91 -6.02
CA VAL A 8 -1.30 -13.10 -6.87
C VAL A 8 -0.67 -12.69 -8.20
N PRO A 9 0.44 -13.32 -8.63
CA PRO A 9 1.07 -12.99 -9.91
C PRO A 9 0.11 -13.15 -11.09
N LEU A 10 0.13 -12.22 -12.04
CA LEU A 10 -0.72 -12.25 -13.24
C LEU A 10 -0.54 -13.53 -14.07
N CYS A 11 0.68 -14.06 -14.16
CA CYS A 11 0.93 -15.32 -14.87
C CYS A 11 0.17 -16.50 -14.25
N THR A 12 0.09 -16.57 -12.92
CA THR A 12 -0.68 -17.58 -12.17
C THR A 12 -2.18 -17.42 -12.41
N LEU A 13 -2.67 -16.18 -12.41
CA LEU A 13 -4.09 -15.89 -12.68
C LEU A 13 -4.46 -16.27 -14.11
N ALA A 14 -3.61 -15.98 -15.09
CA ALA A 14 -3.90 -16.20 -16.51
C ALA A 14 -3.79 -17.68 -16.93
N THR A 15 -2.78 -18.41 -16.45
CA THR A 15 -2.41 -19.73 -17.03
C THR A 15 -2.79 -20.93 -16.18
N ILE A 16 -2.46 -20.95 -14.89
CA ILE A 16 -2.61 -22.14 -14.03
C ILE A 16 -3.15 -21.73 -12.65
N PRO A 17 -4.49 -21.54 -12.51
CA PRO A 17 -5.09 -21.35 -11.20
C PRO A 17 -4.92 -22.63 -10.34
N ARG A 18 -4.77 -22.45 -9.03
CA ARG A 18 -4.56 -23.55 -8.06
C ARG A 18 -5.51 -23.48 -6.86
N GLN A 19 -6.10 -22.32 -6.62
CA GLN A 19 -6.99 -22.03 -5.51
C GLN A 19 -8.25 -21.34 -6.05
N PRO A 20 -9.41 -21.50 -5.40
CA PRO A 20 -10.66 -20.87 -5.86
C PRO A 20 -10.54 -19.33 -5.91
N GLU A 21 -9.73 -18.72 -5.06
CA GLU A 21 -9.39 -17.29 -5.07
C GLU A 21 -8.75 -16.86 -6.39
N HIS A 22 -7.91 -17.71 -7.01
CA HIS A 22 -7.29 -17.39 -8.30
C HIS A 22 -8.32 -17.34 -9.43
N CYS A 23 -9.33 -18.19 -9.39
CA CYS A 23 -10.42 -18.19 -10.37
C CYS A 23 -11.29 -16.93 -10.23
N ILE A 24 -11.51 -16.47 -9.00
CA ILE A 24 -12.26 -15.24 -8.70
C ILE A 24 -11.45 -14.01 -9.13
N GLU A 25 -10.16 -13.93 -8.77
CA GLU A 25 -9.30 -12.82 -9.18
C GLU A 25 -9.10 -12.75 -10.69
N TRP A 26 -9.05 -13.90 -11.38
CA TRP A 26 -9.06 -13.90 -12.84
C TRP A 26 -10.36 -13.31 -13.40
N ALA A 27 -11.52 -13.68 -12.85
CA ALA A 27 -12.79 -13.13 -13.30
C ALA A 27 -12.87 -11.62 -13.05
N HIS A 28 -12.34 -11.18 -11.90
CA HIS A 28 -12.30 -9.80 -11.43
C HIS A 28 -11.41 -8.90 -12.29
N VAL A 29 -10.16 -9.32 -12.55
CA VAL A 29 -9.14 -8.48 -13.20
C VAL A 29 -9.08 -8.69 -14.72
N ILE A 30 -9.26 -9.92 -15.19
CA ILE A 30 -9.05 -10.25 -16.62
C ILE A 30 -10.39 -10.39 -17.35
N ALA A 31 -11.28 -11.27 -16.88
CA ALA A 31 -12.51 -11.56 -17.63
C ALA A 31 -13.46 -10.36 -17.69
N TRP A 32 -13.55 -9.58 -16.62
CA TRP A 32 -14.38 -8.36 -16.59
C TRP A 32 -13.90 -7.35 -17.63
N GLU A 33 -12.59 -7.07 -17.67
CA GLU A 33 -12.01 -6.14 -18.65
C GLU A 33 -12.14 -6.66 -20.09
N GLU A 34 -12.09 -7.96 -20.33
CA GLU A 34 -12.22 -8.54 -21.67
C GLU A 34 -13.66 -8.48 -22.21
N GLU A 35 -14.65 -8.82 -21.38
CA GLU A 35 -16.05 -9.02 -21.79
C GLU A 35 -16.95 -7.80 -21.52
N ARG A 36 -16.59 -6.94 -20.55
CA ARG A 36 -17.37 -5.77 -20.13
C ARG A 36 -16.54 -4.49 -20.14
N LYS A 37 -15.80 -4.23 -21.24
CA LYS A 37 -14.91 -3.06 -21.44
C LYS A 37 -15.52 -1.69 -21.14
N ASN A 38 -16.84 -1.54 -21.33
CA ASN A 38 -17.53 -0.25 -21.17
C ASN A 38 -18.24 -0.13 -19.81
N ASP A 39 -18.14 -1.14 -18.95
CA ASP A 39 -18.85 -1.19 -17.68
C ASP A 39 -17.86 -1.18 -16.53
N THR A 40 -18.02 -0.24 -15.59
CA THR A 40 -17.15 -0.15 -14.43
C THR A 40 -17.63 -1.15 -13.40
N LEU A 41 -16.75 -2.03 -12.94
CA LEU A 41 -17.11 -3.01 -11.93
C LEU A 41 -17.49 -2.32 -10.61
N ASP A 42 -18.78 -2.29 -10.32
CA ASP A 42 -19.29 -2.05 -8.98
C ASP A 42 -19.23 -3.34 -8.14
N THR A 43 -18.45 -3.31 -7.06
CA THR A 43 -18.33 -4.46 -6.15
C THR A 43 -19.51 -4.59 -5.18
N ASP A 44 -20.32 -3.54 -5.02
CA ASP A 44 -21.50 -3.53 -4.17
C ASP A 44 -22.78 -3.97 -4.90
N ASP A 45 -22.78 -3.96 -6.23
CA ASP A 45 -23.89 -4.44 -7.06
C ASP A 45 -24.00 -5.99 -7.05
N PRO A 46 -25.14 -6.56 -6.58
CA PRO A 46 -25.39 -7.99 -6.64
C PRO A 46 -25.30 -8.60 -8.05
N GLU A 47 -25.67 -7.87 -9.10
CA GLU A 47 -25.61 -8.37 -10.48
C GLU A 47 -24.17 -8.59 -10.93
N HIS A 48 -23.30 -7.63 -10.61
CA HIS A 48 -21.86 -7.68 -10.91
C HIS A 48 -21.17 -8.82 -10.16
N ILE A 49 -21.45 -8.98 -8.87
CA ILE A 49 -20.91 -10.07 -8.07
C ILE A 49 -21.42 -11.43 -8.56
N THR A 50 -22.71 -11.51 -8.95
CA THR A 50 -23.28 -12.75 -9.51
C THR A 50 -22.58 -13.13 -10.82
N TRP A 51 -22.31 -12.16 -11.68
CA TRP A 51 -21.55 -12.38 -12.92
C TRP A 51 -20.15 -12.93 -12.63
N LEU A 52 -19.42 -12.29 -11.71
CA LEU A 52 -18.08 -12.71 -11.30
C LEU A 52 -18.09 -14.13 -10.73
N TYR A 53 -19.06 -14.43 -9.85
CA TYR A 53 -19.23 -15.77 -9.27
C TYR A 53 -19.47 -16.82 -10.35
N GLN A 54 -20.39 -16.60 -11.29
CA GLN A 54 -20.67 -17.55 -12.36
C GLN A 54 -19.47 -17.76 -13.29
N LYS A 55 -18.73 -16.69 -13.59
CA LYS A 55 -17.54 -16.75 -14.45
C LYS A 55 -16.40 -17.51 -13.75
N ALA A 56 -16.15 -17.21 -12.48
CA ALA A 56 -15.17 -17.90 -11.66
C ALA A 56 -15.53 -19.39 -11.48
N LEU A 57 -16.80 -19.73 -11.31
CA LEU A 57 -17.27 -21.12 -11.17
C LEU A 57 -17.01 -21.95 -12.43
N LYS A 58 -17.27 -21.37 -13.62
CA LYS A 58 -16.97 -22.02 -14.90
C LYS A 58 -15.48 -22.33 -15.03
N ARG A 59 -14.63 -21.31 -14.80
CA ARG A 59 -13.17 -21.49 -14.81
C ARG A 59 -12.70 -22.51 -13.78
N ALA A 60 -13.25 -22.48 -12.56
CA ALA A 60 -12.90 -23.45 -11.54
C ALA A 60 -13.26 -24.89 -11.97
N THR A 61 -14.38 -25.06 -12.66
CA THR A 61 -14.79 -26.35 -13.24
C THR A 61 -13.80 -26.83 -14.30
N ASP A 62 -13.34 -25.94 -15.19
CA ASP A 62 -12.36 -26.27 -16.25
C ASP A 62 -11.02 -26.76 -15.69
N PHE A 63 -10.62 -26.28 -14.51
CA PHE A 63 -9.37 -26.64 -13.83
C PHE A 63 -9.57 -27.64 -12.68
N ASN A 64 -10.76 -28.22 -12.53
CA ASN A 64 -11.12 -29.14 -11.45
C ASN A 64 -10.86 -28.57 -10.03
N ILE A 65 -11.11 -27.28 -9.83
CA ILE A 65 -10.97 -26.58 -8.54
C ILE A 65 -12.35 -26.46 -7.89
N SER A 66 -12.49 -26.98 -6.67
CA SER A 66 -13.69 -26.80 -5.85
C SER A 66 -13.56 -25.62 -4.88
N GLY A 67 -14.68 -25.14 -4.35
CA GLY A 67 -14.69 -24.14 -3.26
C GLY A 67 -15.04 -22.72 -3.68
N VAL A 68 -15.32 -22.47 -4.97
CA VAL A 68 -15.89 -21.19 -5.40
C VAL A 68 -17.33 -21.08 -4.88
N THR A 69 -17.57 -20.10 -4.01
CA THR A 69 -18.90 -19.78 -3.45
C THR A 69 -19.16 -18.29 -3.60
N TYR A 70 -20.43 -17.88 -3.60
CA TYR A 70 -20.79 -16.46 -3.67
C TYR A 70 -20.15 -15.63 -2.53
N SER A 71 -20.13 -16.18 -1.31
CA SER A 71 -19.49 -15.54 -0.15
C SER A 71 -17.98 -15.40 -0.33
N LEU A 72 -17.30 -16.42 -0.87
CA LEU A 72 -15.87 -16.33 -1.18
C LEU A 72 -15.61 -15.30 -2.29
N THR A 73 -16.46 -15.24 -3.32
CA THR A 73 -16.37 -14.22 -4.38
C THR A 73 -16.45 -12.81 -3.80
N GLN A 74 -17.41 -12.54 -2.92
CA GLN A 74 -17.49 -11.25 -2.23
C GLN A 74 -16.27 -10.98 -1.35
N GLY A 75 -15.81 -11.99 -0.59
CA GLY A 75 -14.65 -11.89 0.29
C GLY A 75 -13.37 -11.54 -0.46
N VAL A 76 -13.15 -12.15 -1.62
CA VAL A 76 -11.99 -11.89 -2.48
C VAL A 76 -12.10 -10.51 -3.11
N VAL A 77 -13.18 -10.22 -3.85
CA VAL A 77 -13.36 -8.98 -4.62
C VAL A 77 -13.34 -7.73 -3.73
N LYS A 78 -14.04 -7.77 -2.59
CA LYS A 78 -14.10 -6.62 -1.67
C LYS A 78 -12.94 -6.57 -0.67
N ASN A 79 -12.03 -7.54 -0.70
CA ASN A 79 -10.99 -7.70 0.34
C ASN A 79 -11.58 -7.64 1.77
N ILE A 80 -12.66 -8.40 2.02
CA ILE A 80 -13.40 -8.33 3.28
C ILE A 80 -12.50 -8.78 4.44
N ILE A 81 -12.36 -7.90 5.44
CA ILE A 81 -11.75 -8.25 6.73
C ILE A 81 -12.89 -8.69 7.67
N PRO A 82 -12.89 -9.94 8.17
CA PRO A 82 -13.89 -10.39 9.13
C PRO A 82 -13.92 -9.49 10.36
N ALA A 83 -15.11 -9.04 10.77
CA ALA A 83 -15.29 -8.12 11.89
C ALA A 83 -16.38 -8.62 12.83
N ILE A 84 -16.13 -8.51 14.14
CA ILE A 84 -17.09 -8.85 15.20
C ILE A 84 -17.16 -7.72 16.22
N ALA A 85 -18.34 -7.53 16.81
CA ALA A 85 -18.60 -6.41 17.72
C ALA A 85 -17.72 -6.44 18.98
N SER A 86 -17.40 -7.62 19.50
CA SER A 86 -16.58 -7.80 20.71
C SER A 86 -15.16 -7.27 20.55
N THR A 87 -14.46 -7.59 19.46
CA THR A 87 -13.10 -7.08 19.20
C THR A 87 -13.10 -5.56 19.08
N ASN A 88 -14.07 -4.99 18.36
CA ASN A 88 -14.19 -3.54 18.23
C ASN A 88 -14.48 -2.87 19.58
N ALA A 89 -15.32 -3.48 20.42
CA ALA A 89 -15.62 -2.98 21.75
C ALA A 89 -14.39 -2.99 22.67
N VAL A 90 -13.59 -4.06 22.66
CA VAL A 90 -12.35 -4.15 23.45
C VAL A 90 -11.35 -3.07 23.04
N ILE A 91 -11.09 -2.92 21.74
CA ILE A 91 -10.15 -1.91 21.24
C ILE A 91 -10.66 -0.49 21.49
N ALA A 92 -11.95 -0.23 21.26
CA ALA A 92 -12.55 1.07 21.53
C ALA A 92 -12.48 1.44 23.01
N ALA A 93 -12.77 0.49 23.91
CA ALA A 93 -12.67 0.71 25.35
C ALA A 93 -11.23 1.07 25.77
N SER A 94 -10.22 0.34 25.25
CA SER A 94 -8.81 0.67 25.49
C SER A 94 -8.45 2.07 25.00
N CYS A 95 -8.84 2.44 23.77
CA CYS A 95 -8.58 3.77 23.22
C CYS A 95 -9.26 4.88 24.02
N CYS A 96 -10.53 4.72 24.41
CA CYS A 96 -11.25 5.69 25.21
C CYS A 96 -10.65 5.86 26.61
N ASN A 97 -10.17 4.77 27.21
CA ASN A 97 -9.49 4.82 28.51
C ASN A 97 -8.18 5.62 28.44
N GLU A 98 -7.37 5.41 27.40
CA GLU A 98 -6.13 6.19 27.22
C GLU A 98 -6.43 7.67 26.90
N ALA A 99 -7.45 7.95 26.08
CA ALA A 99 -7.89 9.33 25.82
C ALA A 99 -8.34 10.04 27.12
N PHE A 100 -9.06 9.32 28.00
CA PHE A 100 -9.46 9.85 29.30
C PHE A 100 -8.27 10.13 30.21
N LYS A 101 -7.30 9.21 30.30
CA LYS A 101 -6.07 9.41 31.08
C LYS A 101 -5.26 10.62 30.58
N ILE A 102 -5.09 10.76 29.26
CA ILE A 102 -4.38 11.89 28.64
C ILE A 102 -5.09 13.22 28.95
N ALA A 103 -6.42 13.26 28.83
CA ALA A 103 -7.19 14.49 29.04
C ALA A 103 -7.22 14.93 30.50
N THR A 104 -7.20 13.99 31.45
CA THR A 104 -7.43 14.27 32.87
C THR A 104 -6.19 14.17 33.74
N ASN A 105 -5.09 13.61 33.22
CA ASN A 105 -3.89 13.26 33.98
C ASN A 105 -4.19 12.45 35.26
N THR A 106 -5.25 11.63 35.24
CA THR A 106 -5.68 10.84 36.42
C THR A 106 -4.79 9.63 36.69
N ASN A 107 -4.09 9.13 35.68
CA ASN A 107 -3.22 7.95 35.76
C ASN A 107 -2.19 8.01 34.61
N PRO A 108 -0.98 7.45 34.74
CA PRO A 108 -0.10 7.20 33.60
C PRO A 108 -0.82 6.51 32.43
N TYR A 109 -0.59 7.03 31.23
CA TYR A 109 -1.09 6.47 29.98
C TYR A 109 -0.14 5.39 29.43
N LEU A 110 -0.67 4.54 28.56
CA LEU A 110 0.05 3.50 27.84
C LEU A 110 1.21 4.13 27.03
N SER A 111 2.38 3.49 27.04
CA SER A 111 3.59 4.00 26.35
C SER A 111 3.36 4.20 24.85
N ASN A 112 3.07 3.13 24.08
CA ASN A 112 2.66 3.28 22.67
C ASN A 112 1.92 2.10 22.03
N TYR A 113 2.03 0.87 22.55
CA TYR A 113 1.44 -0.28 21.86
C TYR A 113 0.79 -1.29 22.81
N MET A 114 -0.38 -1.76 22.39
CA MET A 114 -1.14 -2.84 23.00
C MET A 114 -1.65 -3.73 21.88
N MET A 115 -1.35 -5.02 21.97
CA MET A 115 -1.93 -6.07 21.15
C MET A 115 -3.02 -6.80 21.93
N TYR A 116 -4.11 -7.16 21.25
CA TYR A 116 -5.16 -8.04 21.77
C TYR A 116 -5.34 -9.21 20.80
N SER A 117 -5.41 -10.43 21.34
CA SER A 117 -5.78 -11.63 20.61
C SER A 117 -6.83 -12.40 21.41
N GLY A 118 -7.96 -12.69 20.74
CA GLY A 118 -9.10 -13.40 21.30
C GLY A 118 -9.33 -14.79 20.71
N ASN A 119 -8.34 -15.35 19.99
CA ASN A 119 -8.50 -16.64 19.30
C ASN A 119 -8.53 -17.84 20.28
N ASP A 120 -7.62 -17.83 21.25
CA ASP A 120 -7.48 -18.88 22.27
C ASP A 120 -7.48 -18.23 23.66
N GLY A 121 -8.67 -17.95 24.18
CA GLY A 121 -8.85 -17.19 25.42
C GLY A 121 -8.63 -15.69 25.22
N ILE A 122 -8.22 -14.99 26.28
CA ILE A 122 -7.95 -13.56 26.25
C ILE A 122 -6.45 -13.36 26.43
N TYR A 123 -5.78 -12.88 25.38
CA TYR A 123 -4.37 -12.53 25.42
C TYR A 123 -4.18 -11.05 25.10
N THR A 124 -3.49 -10.34 25.97
CA THR A 124 -3.06 -8.97 25.73
C THR A 124 -1.55 -8.87 25.93
N TYR A 125 -0.90 -8.09 25.07
CA TYR A 125 0.54 -7.87 25.15
C TYR A 125 0.85 -6.39 24.94
N THR A 126 1.48 -5.77 25.92
CA THR A 126 1.90 -4.37 25.87
C THR A 126 3.41 -4.31 25.82
N PHE A 127 3.94 -3.54 24.88
CA PHE A 127 5.37 -3.28 24.77
C PHE A 127 5.60 -1.90 24.18
N GLU A 128 6.82 -1.42 24.29
CA GLU A 128 7.23 -0.13 23.74
C GLU A 128 7.90 -0.34 22.40
N HIS A 129 7.27 0.16 21.33
CA HIS A 129 7.93 0.33 20.05
C HIS A 129 8.99 1.43 20.13
N GLU A 130 10.22 1.12 19.76
CA GLU A 130 11.27 2.13 19.67
C GLU A 130 11.01 3.10 18.51
N ARG A 131 11.26 4.39 18.77
CA ARG A 131 11.21 5.41 17.72
C ARG A 131 12.42 5.23 16.81
N LYS A 132 12.17 4.91 15.54
CA LYS A 132 13.21 4.92 14.51
C LYS A 132 13.78 6.34 14.36
N PRO A 133 15.08 6.56 14.57
CA PRO A 133 15.68 7.89 14.43
C PRO A 133 15.68 8.36 12.97
N ASP A 134 15.68 7.43 12.02
CA ASP A 134 15.66 7.65 10.57
C ASP A 134 14.24 7.57 9.98
N CYS A 135 13.20 7.70 10.80
CA CYS A 135 11.82 7.67 10.34
C CYS A 135 11.54 8.84 9.37
N PRO A 136 11.14 8.59 8.12
CA PRO A 136 10.93 9.66 7.15
C PRO A 136 9.67 10.50 7.44
N VAL A 137 8.80 10.04 8.35
CA VAL A 137 7.53 10.70 8.71
C VAL A 137 7.67 11.59 9.95
N CYS A 138 8.22 11.04 11.04
CA CYS A 138 8.33 11.75 12.33
C CYS A 138 9.77 12.13 12.70
N GLY A 139 10.75 11.76 11.88
CA GLY A 139 12.11 12.27 11.98
C GLY A 139 12.17 13.66 11.35
N ASN A 140 12.68 14.64 12.09
CA ASN A 140 12.91 15.99 11.56
C ASN A 140 14.16 16.08 10.68
N LEU A 141 14.79 14.94 10.36
CA LEU A 141 16.10 14.87 9.73
C LEU A 141 15.94 14.38 8.29
N THR A 142 16.61 15.06 7.37
CA THR A 142 16.83 14.58 6.01
C THR A 142 17.56 13.24 6.06
N LYS A 143 17.06 12.24 5.35
CA LYS A 143 17.70 10.91 5.27
C LYS A 143 18.68 10.88 4.11
N ASP A 144 19.92 10.51 4.39
CA ASP A 144 20.92 10.33 3.33
C ASP A 144 20.58 9.09 2.51
N LEU A 145 20.37 9.29 1.21
CA LEU A 145 20.02 8.24 0.26
C LEU A 145 21.16 8.04 -0.72
N GLN A 146 21.78 6.87 -0.67
CA GLN A 146 22.82 6.50 -1.62
C GLN A 146 22.21 6.10 -2.95
N VAL A 147 22.36 6.98 -3.96
CA VAL A 147 21.80 6.79 -5.30
C VAL A 147 22.91 6.67 -6.34
N ASN A 148 22.63 5.99 -7.45
CA ASN A 148 23.54 5.98 -8.59
C ASN A 148 23.25 7.21 -9.47
N GLY A 149 24.27 8.05 -9.70
CA GLY A 149 24.12 9.28 -10.50
C GLY A 149 23.86 9.02 -11.99
N ASP A 150 24.14 7.81 -12.47
CA ASP A 150 23.88 7.38 -13.85
C ASP A 150 22.46 6.91 -14.09
N TRP A 151 21.67 6.65 -13.03
CA TRP A 151 20.27 6.28 -13.19
C TRP A 151 19.47 7.44 -13.76
N THR A 152 18.53 7.10 -14.62
CA THR A 152 17.48 8.01 -15.04
C THR A 152 16.52 8.28 -13.88
N LEU A 153 15.82 9.41 -13.92
CA LEU A 153 14.78 9.70 -12.93
C LEU A 153 13.68 8.64 -12.94
N GLY A 154 13.35 8.07 -14.11
CA GLY A 154 12.40 6.95 -14.22
C GLY A 154 12.86 5.70 -13.46
N GLU A 155 14.10 5.25 -13.68
CA GLU A 155 14.69 4.10 -12.98
C GLU A 155 14.74 4.33 -11.46
N PHE A 156 15.05 5.55 -11.03
CA PHE A 156 15.05 5.89 -9.62
C PHE A 156 13.66 5.81 -8.98
N ILE A 157 12.63 6.29 -9.68
CA ILE A 157 11.24 6.21 -9.21
C ILE A 157 10.83 4.76 -9.01
N ASP A 158 11.16 3.88 -9.95
CA ASP A 158 10.84 2.46 -9.86
C ASP A 158 11.63 1.77 -8.75
N TRP A 159 12.93 2.05 -8.64
CA TRP A 159 13.77 1.57 -7.53
C TRP A 159 13.21 1.99 -6.17
N MET A 160 12.69 3.21 -6.06
CA MET A 160 12.13 3.74 -4.83
C MET A 160 10.78 3.12 -4.47
N LYS A 161 9.97 2.65 -5.43
CA LYS A 161 8.76 1.88 -5.12
C LYS A 161 9.08 0.53 -4.46
N ASP A 162 10.25 -0.03 -4.78
CA ASP A 162 10.68 -1.33 -4.28
C ASP A 162 11.38 -1.28 -2.90
N GLN A 163 11.75 -0.09 -2.41
CA GLN A 163 12.42 0.01 -1.11
C GLN A 163 11.43 -0.19 0.06
N PRO A 164 11.80 -0.94 1.12
CA PRO A 164 10.93 -1.19 2.27
C PRO A 164 10.43 0.07 2.98
N ASP A 165 11.25 1.13 3.00
CA ASP A 165 10.92 2.39 3.67
C ASP A 165 9.93 3.26 2.86
N THR A 166 9.77 2.99 1.57
CA THR A 166 8.95 3.78 0.62
C THR A 166 7.91 2.93 -0.11
N GLN A 167 7.72 1.68 0.29
CA GLN A 167 6.73 0.72 -0.26
C GLN A 167 5.26 1.20 -0.15
N GLY A 168 5.00 2.26 0.63
CA GLY A 168 3.67 2.89 0.74
C GLY A 168 3.38 3.97 -0.32
N LEU A 169 4.37 4.37 -1.13
CA LEU A 169 4.21 5.38 -2.16
C LEU A 169 3.51 4.80 -3.39
N LYS A 170 2.42 5.44 -3.84
CA LYS A 170 1.66 5.02 -5.02
C LYS A 170 2.02 5.86 -6.24
N LYS A 171 2.05 7.18 -6.06
CA LYS A 171 2.32 8.17 -7.11
C LYS A 171 3.22 9.28 -6.55
N PRO A 172 4.49 8.95 -6.28
CA PRO A 172 5.40 9.92 -5.68
C PRO A 172 5.72 11.03 -6.68
N SER A 173 5.69 12.26 -6.17
CA SER A 173 6.12 13.48 -6.85
C SER A 173 7.42 13.94 -6.22
N PHE A 174 8.35 14.39 -7.06
CA PHE A 174 9.71 14.75 -6.69
C PHE A 174 9.93 16.23 -6.97
N SER A 175 10.36 16.95 -5.95
CA SER A 175 10.75 18.35 -6.06
C SER A 175 12.09 18.58 -5.38
N LYS A 176 12.85 19.53 -5.90
CA LYS A 176 14.04 20.10 -5.26
C LYS A 176 13.78 21.57 -4.94
N SER A 177 14.63 22.23 -4.16
CA SER A 177 14.60 23.65 -3.76
C SER A 177 13.86 24.60 -4.74
N GLY A 178 12.52 24.64 -4.68
CA GLY A 178 11.65 25.45 -5.55
C GLY A 178 11.44 24.98 -7.00
N LYS A 179 11.98 23.83 -7.43
CA LYS A 179 11.82 23.29 -8.80
C LYS A 179 11.29 21.86 -8.79
N SER A 180 10.24 21.62 -9.56
CA SER A 180 9.64 20.30 -9.76
C SER A 180 10.50 19.44 -10.67
N LEU A 181 10.92 18.26 -10.18
CA LEU A 181 11.63 17.27 -10.99
C LEU A 181 10.63 16.45 -11.79
N TYR A 182 9.64 15.88 -11.10
CA TYR A 182 8.56 15.10 -11.69
C TYR A 182 7.30 15.19 -10.83
N ILE A 183 6.17 15.59 -11.42
CA ILE A 183 4.88 15.71 -10.73
C ILE A 183 3.81 14.97 -11.53
N GLN A 184 3.10 14.06 -10.86
CA GLN A 184 2.04 13.23 -11.48
C GLN A 184 0.65 13.87 -11.35
N VAL A 185 0.57 15.17 -11.60
CA VAL A 185 -0.68 15.96 -11.57
C VAL A 185 -0.99 16.42 -13.00
N PRO A 186 -2.26 16.32 -13.46
CA PRO A 186 -2.64 16.77 -14.79
C PRO A 186 -2.17 18.21 -15.07
N GLY A 187 -1.47 18.41 -16.19
CA GLY A 187 -0.87 19.69 -16.61
C GLY A 187 0.62 19.86 -16.24
N LEU A 188 1.03 19.51 -15.02
CA LEU A 188 2.45 19.55 -14.61
C LEU A 188 3.21 18.28 -15.03
N GLU A 189 2.50 17.17 -15.23
CA GLU A 189 3.10 15.93 -15.71
C GLU A 189 3.70 16.11 -17.11
N GLU A 190 2.97 16.75 -18.04
CA GLU A 190 3.46 16.96 -19.41
C GLU A 190 4.73 17.82 -19.45
N GLN A 191 4.84 18.80 -18.55
CA GLN A 191 5.99 19.69 -18.47
C GLN A 191 7.21 19.02 -17.81
N THR A 192 6.98 18.07 -16.90
CA THR A 192 8.04 17.41 -16.13
C THR A 192 8.42 16.03 -16.66
N ARG A 193 7.59 15.43 -17.52
CA ARG A 193 7.85 14.14 -18.20
C ARG A 193 9.19 14.09 -18.94
N PRO A 194 9.69 15.15 -19.62
CA PRO A 194 11.01 15.12 -20.26
C PRO A 194 12.18 14.96 -19.28
N ASN A 195 11.97 15.13 -17.98
CA ASN A 195 13.02 14.89 -16.98
C ASN A 195 13.14 13.40 -16.60
N LEU A 196 12.17 12.55 -16.97
CA LEU A 196 12.23 11.12 -16.65
C LEU A 196 13.42 10.42 -17.30
N ASP A 197 13.76 10.82 -18.52
CA ASP A 197 14.87 10.23 -19.30
C ASP A 197 16.23 10.86 -18.96
N LYS A 198 16.27 11.91 -18.14
CA LYS A 198 17.51 12.57 -17.73
C LYS A 198 18.14 11.84 -16.55
N LYS A 199 19.47 11.87 -16.50
CA LYS A 199 20.24 11.29 -15.39
C LYS A 199 20.03 12.06 -14.09
N LEU A 200 20.05 11.37 -12.97
CA LEU A 200 19.98 11.99 -11.63
C LEU A 200 21.11 13.01 -11.43
N SER A 201 22.31 12.72 -11.93
CA SER A 201 23.46 13.64 -11.87
C SER A 201 23.28 14.95 -12.65
N GLU A 202 22.40 14.98 -13.65
CA GLU A 202 22.04 16.21 -14.39
C GLU A 202 20.94 17.01 -13.70
N LEU A 203 20.15 16.35 -12.84
CA LEU A 203 18.95 16.91 -12.22
C LEU A 203 19.19 17.40 -10.79
N VAL A 204 20.07 16.74 -10.04
CA VAL A 204 20.29 16.95 -8.61
C VAL A 204 21.80 16.98 -8.32
N ALA A 205 22.25 17.93 -7.52
CA ALA A 205 23.65 17.99 -7.07
C ALA A 205 23.92 17.04 -5.89
N GLU A 206 25.18 16.64 -5.69
CA GLU A 206 25.56 15.82 -4.53
C GLU A 206 25.26 16.57 -3.22
N GLY A 207 24.53 15.92 -2.31
CA GLY A 207 24.09 16.50 -1.05
C GLY A 207 22.87 17.43 -1.14
N GLU A 208 22.25 17.57 -2.32
CA GLU A 208 21.03 18.38 -2.47
C GLU A 208 19.81 17.66 -1.87
N GLU A 209 18.96 18.42 -1.18
CA GLU A 209 17.71 17.94 -0.59
C GLU A 209 16.65 17.75 -1.68
N VAL A 210 16.10 16.54 -1.75
CA VAL A 210 14.97 16.16 -2.59
C VAL A 210 13.79 15.87 -1.69
N VAL A 211 12.69 16.55 -1.98
CA VAL A 211 11.40 16.38 -1.31
C VAL A 211 10.55 15.44 -2.15
N VAL A 212 10.02 14.41 -1.48
CA VAL A 212 9.15 13.40 -2.07
C VAL A 212 7.79 13.49 -1.41
N SER A 213 6.80 13.87 -2.19
CA SER A 213 5.41 14.00 -1.75
C SER A 213 4.55 12.95 -2.44
N ASP A 214 3.61 12.35 -1.70
CA ASP A 214 2.66 11.39 -2.25
C ASP A 214 1.34 11.55 -1.53
N ARG A 215 0.22 11.42 -2.24
CA ARG A 215 -1.13 11.48 -1.66
C ARG A 215 -1.37 10.38 -0.62
N ALA A 216 -0.62 9.29 -0.68
CA ALA A 216 -0.68 8.19 0.28
C ALA A 216 -0.07 8.56 1.64
N LEU A 217 0.80 9.57 1.70
CA LEU A 217 1.43 10.02 2.94
C LEU A 217 0.93 11.42 3.34
N PRO A 218 0.62 11.65 4.62
CA PRO A 218 0.21 12.97 5.11
C PRO A 218 1.38 13.95 5.24
N VAL A 219 2.62 13.50 5.02
CA VAL A 219 3.85 14.27 5.18
C VAL A 219 4.77 14.05 3.99
N ASP A 220 5.55 15.08 3.67
CA ASP A 220 6.58 15.02 2.65
C ASP A 220 7.85 14.38 3.22
N LEU A 221 8.41 13.41 2.49
CA LEU A 221 9.68 12.78 2.85
C LEU A 221 10.83 13.64 2.31
N ARG A 222 11.92 13.75 3.07
CA ARG A 222 13.08 14.55 2.67
C ARG A 222 14.34 13.69 2.65
N TYR A 223 15.04 13.69 1.52
CA TYR A 223 16.25 12.89 1.31
C TYR A 223 17.40 13.76 0.82
N ASN A 224 18.60 13.55 1.34
CA ASN A 224 19.82 14.09 0.73
C ASN A 224 20.37 13.06 -0.23
N PHE A 225 20.60 13.42 -1.49
CA PHE A 225 21.13 12.48 -2.47
C PHE A 225 22.66 12.42 -2.37
N ILE A 226 23.18 11.26 -2.00
CA ILE A 226 24.62 10.99 -1.99
C ILE A 226 24.92 10.06 -3.16
N PHE A 227 25.65 10.55 -4.16
CA PHE A 227 26.03 9.72 -5.30
C PHE A 227 27.08 8.70 -4.88
N LYS A 228 26.80 7.41 -5.11
CA LYS A 228 27.82 6.37 -4.91
C LYS A 228 29.01 6.65 -5.82
N LYS A 229 30.20 6.81 -5.23
CA LYS A 229 31.45 6.79 -6.01
C LYS A 229 31.62 5.38 -6.54
N VAL A 230 31.54 5.22 -7.85
CA VAL A 230 31.91 4.00 -8.58
C VAL A 230 33.41 3.77 -8.44
#